data_AF-A0A9Q0PYH7-F1
#
_entry.id   AF-A0A9Q0PYH7-F1
#
_cell.length_a   1.000
_cell.length_b   1.000
_cell.length_c   1.000
_cell.angle_alpha   90.00
_cell.angle_beta   90.00
_cell.angle_gamma   90.00
#
_symmetry.space_group_name_H-M   'P 1'
#
loop_
_entity.id
_entity.type
_entity.pdbx_description
1 polymer ?
#
loop_
_entity_poly.entity_id
_entity_poly.type
_entity_poly.pdbx_seq_one_letter_code
_entity_poly.pdbx_strand_id
1 'polypeptide(L)'
;MAQESSINRASRRTRILSNHLVQSPSDPTSCLQSNSCLSYTPPEVTESFDFETKEMRKILDFHNLEDRDWLFRVIEQGKVFNGKERGGRMFVIPDYNQTMEQQREMTMKRIEYLLERGVFDGWLMKKGVEAELKKLAFLDVIQNFDHSLAVMLGVHFFLWGGAIQFMGTKRHHDKWLRDTETFALKGCFSMTELGHGSNVRGIETVTTYDLKAGEFVINTPCESAQKYWIGGAANHATHTIVFSQLNINGVNQGVHAFIVQIRDEDGNISPNIRIADCGHKIGLNGVDNGRIWFDNLRIPRENLLNSVADVSPDGQYLSAIKDPDQRFAAFLSPLTSGRIPIATSAVFSSKVGLAIAIRYSLSRRVFSDTPNGPEVLLLDYPSHQRRLLPLLAKSYAMTFGGNYLKMIYVNRTPGSAKTLHVVSSAFKAIFTWHNMRTLQECREACGGQGLKTENKIGHMKGEFDVQSTFEGDNNVLMQQVSKALLSEYVAAKKKNKPFKGLGLEHMNGPVPVIPSNLTSSILRSSQFQMNAFCLRERDLLNRFAAEVSLYQSKGESKEHAFMVVGMIFW
;
A
#
# COMPACT_ATOMS: atom_id res chain seq x y z
N MET A 1 71.39 -4.58 40.74
CA MET A 1 71.56 -3.39 39.88
C MET A 1 70.27 -3.27 39.06
N ALA A 2 69.21 -2.64 39.55
CA ALA A 2 69.03 -1.22 39.84
C ALA A 2 68.96 -0.35 38.57
N GLN A 3 67.77 0.24 38.37
CA GLN A 3 67.44 1.48 37.67
C GLN A 3 67.61 1.59 36.14
N GLU A 4 66.47 1.45 35.44
CA GLU A 4 66.06 2.37 34.36
C GLU A 4 64.53 2.45 34.38
N SER A 5 63.99 3.31 35.24
CA SER A 5 63.51 4.66 34.90
C SER A 5 62.10 4.65 34.30
N SER A 6 61.12 4.78 35.20
CA SER A 6 59.82 5.31 34.85
C SER A 6 60.03 6.67 34.19
N ILE A 7 59.88 6.74 32.86
CA ILE A 7 59.57 8.00 32.20
C ILE A 7 58.34 8.54 32.93
N ASN A 8 58.55 9.59 33.72
CA ASN A 8 57.54 10.19 34.57
C ASN A 8 56.29 10.41 33.72
N ARG A 9 55.16 9.80 34.09
CA ARG A 9 53.90 9.92 33.34
C ARG A 9 53.52 11.40 33.17
N ALA A 10 53.93 12.27 34.09
CA ALA A 10 53.83 13.71 33.94
C ALA A 10 54.67 14.20 32.75
N SER A 11 55.96 13.87 32.65
CA SER A 11 56.82 14.24 31.51
C SER A 11 56.29 13.75 30.16
N ARG A 12 55.67 12.57 30.09
CA ARG A 12 55.02 12.10 28.84
C ARG A 12 53.78 12.95 28.50
N ARG A 13 52.95 13.28 29.49
CA ARG A 13 51.76 14.14 29.30
C ARG A 13 52.15 15.58 28.95
N THR A 14 53.14 16.13 29.63
CA THR A 14 53.71 17.45 29.35
C THR A 14 54.30 17.49 27.95
N ARG A 15 55.02 16.45 27.50
CA ARG A 15 55.54 16.38 26.13
C ARG A 15 54.43 16.33 25.08
N ILE A 16 53.32 15.63 25.34
CA ILE A 16 52.16 15.62 24.44
C ILE A 16 51.52 17.01 24.36
N LEU A 17 51.32 17.67 25.51
CA LEU A 17 50.76 19.02 25.58
C LEU A 17 51.68 20.07 24.94
N SER A 18 52.98 20.01 25.21
CA SER A 18 53.98 20.88 24.59
C SER A 18 54.04 20.67 23.08
N ASN A 19 53.94 19.43 22.58
CA ASN A 19 53.88 19.19 21.13
C ASN A 19 52.61 19.76 20.48
N HIS A 20 51.49 19.84 21.23
CA HIS A 20 50.27 20.48 20.75
C HIS A 20 50.32 22.02 20.81
N LEU A 21 51.04 22.58 21.78
CA LEU A 21 51.16 24.03 21.98
C LEU A 21 52.30 24.67 21.17
N VAL A 22 53.34 23.89 20.84
CA VAL A 22 54.55 24.34 20.11
C VAL A 22 54.49 23.98 18.62
N GLN A 23 53.43 23.31 18.16
CA GLN A 23 53.10 23.33 16.73
C GLN A 23 52.73 24.76 16.34
N SER A 24 53.74 25.54 15.94
CA SER A 24 53.53 26.68 15.05
C SER A 24 52.62 26.22 13.92
N PRO A 25 51.63 27.01 13.50
CA PRO A 25 50.75 26.62 12.42
C PRO A 25 51.62 26.32 11.21
N SER A 26 51.78 25.03 10.89
CA SER A 26 52.25 24.61 9.58
C SER A 26 51.35 25.32 8.58
N ASP A 27 51.96 25.96 7.57
CA ASP A 27 51.33 26.71 6.49
C ASP A 27 49.82 26.44 6.31
N PRO A 28 48.94 27.46 6.23
CA PRO A 28 47.51 27.27 6.00
C PRO A 28 47.18 26.57 4.67
N THR A 29 48.17 26.34 3.82
CA THR A 29 48.01 25.75 2.49
C THR A 29 48.16 24.23 2.55
N SER A 30 47.05 23.53 2.86
CA SER A 30 46.71 22.14 2.46
C SER A 30 46.05 21.30 3.58
N CYS A 31 45.09 21.83 4.35
CA CYS A 31 44.43 21.01 5.37
C CYS A 31 43.23 20.17 4.88
N LEU A 32 42.78 20.30 3.63
CA LEU A 32 41.73 19.43 3.08
C LEU A 32 42.03 19.18 1.60
N GLN A 33 42.60 18.02 1.29
CA GLN A 33 42.63 17.52 -0.09
C GLN A 33 41.32 16.79 -0.38
N SER A 34 40.80 16.94 -1.61
CA SER A 34 39.67 16.17 -2.09
C SER A 34 40.00 14.67 -1.98
N ASN A 35 39.33 13.98 -1.07
CA ASN A 35 39.43 12.53 -1.01
C ASN A 35 38.66 11.94 -2.20
N SER A 36 39.29 11.03 -2.96
CA SER A 36 38.63 10.32 -4.06
C SER A 36 37.36 9.59 -3.62
N CYS A 37 37.23 9.25 -2.33
CA CYS A 37 36.04 8.67 -1.71
C CYS A 37 34.89 9.68 -1.49
N LEU A 38 35.11 10.98 -1.74
CA LEU A 38 34.12 12.05 -1.61
C LEU A 38 33.74 12.66 -2.97
N SER A 39 34.39 12.27 -4.06
CA SER A 39 34.04 12.69 -5.41
C SER A 39 32.87 11.84 -5.94
N TYR A 40 31.65 12.37 -5.87
CA TYR A 40 30.50 11.76 -6.54
C TYR A 40 30.31 12.34 -7.93
N THR A 41 30.38 11.48 -8.94
CA THR A 41 29.82 11.77 -10.26
C THR A 41 28.64 10.83 -10.47
N PRO A 42 27.46 11.33 -10.88
CA PRO A 42 26.34 10.46 -11.17
C PRO A 42 26.73 9.42 -12.23
N PRO A 43 26.44 8.12 -12.02
CA PRO A 43 26.77 7.08 -12.98
C PRO A 43 26.23 7.39 -14.38
N GLU A 44 25.09 8.08 -14.48
CA GLU A 44 24.50 8.49 -15.75
C GLU A 44 25.33 9.48 -16.57
N VAL A 45 26.34 10.12 -15.95
CA VAL A 45 27.26 11.04 -16.61
C VAL A 45 28.55 10.33 -17.06
N THR A 46 28.94 9.26 -16.38
CA THR A 46 30.23 8.59 -16.58
C THR A 46 30.13 7.23 -17.23
N GLU A 47 28.97 6.57 -17.16
CA GLU A 47 28.76 5.22 -17.68
C GLU A 47 27.89 5.24 -18.94
N SER A 48 28.29 4.43 -19.92
CA SER A 48 27.48 4.14 -21.10
C SER A 48 26.50 3.03 -20.80
N PHE A 49 25.24 3.18 -21.23
CA PHE A 49 24.22 2.15 -21.10
C PHE A 49 24.05 1.38 -22.41
N ASP A 50 23.93 0.05 -22.33
CA ASP A 50 23.70 -0.83 -23.49
C ASP A 50 22.27 -0.74 -24.06
N PHE A 51 21.40 0.05 -23.43
CA PHE A 51 19.99 0.20 -23.82
C PHE A 51 19.46 1.61 -23.58
N GLU A 52 18.38 1.96 -24.28
CA GLU A 52 17.71 3.25 -24.12
C GLU A 52 16.81 3.27 -22.87
N THR A 53 17.15 4.13 -21.91
CA THR A 53 16.41 4.26 -20.64
C THR A 53 14.97 4.77 -20.82
N LYS A 54 14.71 5.56 -21.88
CA LYS A 54 13.36 6.04 -22.22
C LYS A 54 12.45 4.90 -22.70
N GLU A 55 12.98 3.97 -23.49
CA GLU A 55 12.22 2.78 -23.90
C GLU A 55 11.94 1.85 -22.72
N MET A 56 12.93 1.68 -21.82
CA MET A 56 12.70 0.96 -20.57
C MET A 56 11.58 1.59 -19.73
N ARG A 57 11.55 2.92 -19.62
CA ARG A 57 10.46 3.61 -18.91
C ARG A 57 9.10 3.34 -19.56
N LYS A 58 9.00 3.41 -20.89
CA LYS A 58 7.74 3.12 -21.61
C LYS A 58 7.21 1.73 -21.26
N ILE A 59 8.09 0.74 -21.18
CA ILE A 59 7.76 -0.64 -20.82
C ILE A 59 7.28 -0.75 -19.36
N LEU A 60 7.98 -0.09 -18.43
CA LEU A 60 7.69 -0.21 -16.99
C LEU A 60 6.45 0.58 -16.56
N ASP A 61 6.33 1.83 -16.99
CA ASP A 61 5.21 2.70 -16.62
C ASP A 61 3.95 2.40 -17.45
N PHE A 62 4.11 1.75 -18.62
CA PHE A 62 3.11 1.10 -19.47
C PHE A 62 2.05 2.01 -20.11
N HIS A 63 1.53 3.02 -19.41
CA HIS A 63 0.41 3.85 -19.83
C HIS A 63 0.51 5.29 -19.30
N ASN A 64 -0.17 6.23 -19.96
CA ASN A 64 -0.34 7.64 -19.54
C ASN A 64 1.00 8.36 -19.22
N LEU A 65 2.04 8.13 -20.02
CA LEU A 65 3.37 8.69 -19.76
C LEU A 65 3.39 10.23 -19.74
N GLU A 66 2.70 10.85 -20.69
CA GLU A 66 2.62 12.31 -20.81
C GLU A 66 1.84 12.94 -19.64
N ASP A 67 0.74 12.32 -19.25
CA ASP A 67 -0.04 12.69 -18.05
C ASP A 67 0.82 12.59 -16.78
N ARG A 68 1.58 11.50 -16.63
CA ARG A 68 2.51 11.33 -15.51
C ARG A 68 3.53 12.47 -15.48
N ASP A 69 4.18 12.74 -16.62
CA ASP A 69 5.19 13.79 -16.74
C ASP A 69 4.62 15.19 -16.50
N TRP A 70 3.39 15.44 -16.95
CA TRP A 70 2.66 16.66 -16.64
C TRP A 70 2.44 16.82 -15.14
N LEU A 71 1.98 15.77 -14.45
CA LEU A 71 1.72 15.83 -13.01
C LEU A 71 3.02 15.97 -12.19
N PHE A 72 4.10 15.32 -12.61
CA PHE A 72 5.44 15.55 -12.03
C PHE A 72 5.80 17.04 -12.06
N ARG A 73 5.65 17.72 -13.22
CA ARG A 73 5.93 19.15 -13.36
C ARG A 73 5.00 20.01 -12.50
N VAL A 74 3.71 19.68 -12.46
CA VAL A 74 2.73 20.38 -11.61
C VAL A 74 3.15 20.35 -10.14
N ILE A 75 3.61 19.20 -9.64
CA ILE A 75 4.06 19.02 -8.27
C ILE A 75 5.38 19.76 -8.02
N GLU A 76 6.36 19.66 -8.91
CA GLU A 76 7.65 20.34 -8.80
C GLU A 76 7.53 21.88 -8.75
N GLN A 77 6.57 22.44 -9.49
CA GLN A 77 6.31 23.89 -9.50
C GLN A 77 5.51 24.37 -8.28
N GLY A 78 4.91 23.45 -7.52
CA GLY A 78 4.05 23.77 -6.39
C GLY A 78 4.83 24.14 -5.14
N LYS A 79 4.67 25.39 -4.67
CA LYS A 79 5.29 25.86 -3.42
C LYS A 79 4.87 25.05 -2.18
N VAL A 80 3.70 24.41 -2.23
CA VAL A 80 3.17 23.53 -1.17
C VAL A 80 3.90 22.19 -1.05
N PHE A 81 4.76 21.83 -2.01
CA PHE A 81 5.51 20.57 -2.02
C PHE A 81 6.97 20.70 -1.56
N ASN A 82 7.37 21.83 -0.95
CA ASN A 82 8.72 21.98 -0.37
C ASN A 82 9.85 21.60 -1.36
N GLY A 83 9.83 22.20 -2.54
CA GLY A 83 10.84 22.00 -3.57
C GLY A 83 12.22 22.53 -3.17
N LYS A 84 13.27 21.76 -3.42
CA LYS A 84 14.67 22.13 -3.22
C LYS A 84 15.46 21.93 -4.51
N GLU A 85 16.12 22.99 -4.98
CA GLU A 85 16.99 22.92 -6.14
C GLU A 85 18.40 22.45 -5.75
N ARG A 86 18.88 21.40 -6.44
CA ARG A 86 20.23 20.85 -6.28
C ARG A 86 20.76 20.39 -7.64
N GLY A 87 21.93 20.90 -8.04
CA GLY A 87 22.58 20.49 -9.29
C GLY A 87 21.71 20.69 -10.55
N GLY A 88 20.93 21.78 -10.59
CA GLY A 88 20.02 22.09 -11.71
C GLY A 88 18.76 21.21 -11.79
N ARG A 89 18.46 20.43 -10.74
CA ARG A 89 17.23 19.63 -10.62
C ARG A 89 16.42 20.05 -9.41
N MET A 90 15.10 20.09 -9.58
CA MET A 90 14.14 20.32 -8.51
C MET A 90 13.82 19.00 -7.81
N PHE A 91 13.95 18.96 -6.48
CA PHE A 91 13.59 17.81 -5.66
C PHE A 91 12.49 18.18 -4.68
N VAL A 92 11.41 17.42 -4.67
CA VAL A 92 10.36 17.53 -3.66
C VAL A 92 10.69 16.61 -2.49
N ILE A 93 10.74 17.17 -1.28
CA ILE A 93 11.05 16.43 -0.06
C ILE A 93 10.06 16.77 1.06
N PRO A 94 9.73 15.82 1.95
CA PRO A 94 8.98 16.13 3.15
C PRO A 94 9.70 17.20 3.99
N ASP A 95 8.94 18.06 4.64
CA ASP A 95 9.49 18.97 5.65
C ASP A 95 9.44 18.29 7.02
N TYR A 96 10.60 17.85 7.49
CA TYR A 96 10.74 17.10 8.74
C TYR A 96 10.57 17.95 10.00
N ASN A 97 10.45 19.28 9.87
CA ASN A 97 10.17 20.16 11.00
C ASN A 97 8.67 20.35 11.25
N GLN A 98 7.81 19.85 10.35
CA GLN A 98 6.37 19.97 10.51
C GLN A 98 5.86 19.08 11.63
N THR A 99 5.09 19.65 12.55
CA THR A 99 4.29 18.88 13.51
C THR A 99 3.23 18.04 12.80
N MET A 100 2.59 17.10 13.50
CA MET A 100 1.49 16.32 12.92
C MET A 100 0.36 17.21 12.37
N GLU A 101 -0.01 18.25 13.11
CA GLU A 101 -1.06 19.20 12.74
C GLU A 101 -0.67 19.97 11.48
N GLN A 102 0.57 20.44 11.41
CA GLN A 102 1.09 21.14 10.23
C GLN A 102 1.16 20.24 8.99
N GLN A 103 1.50 18.96 9.17
CA GLN A 103 1.47 18.00 8.06
C GLN A 103 0.05 17.82 7.52
N ARG A 104 -0.95 17.70 8.41
CA ARG A 104 -2.38 17.57 8.05
C ARG A 104 -2.91 18.79 7.29
N GLU A 105 -2.63 19.99 7.78
CA GLU A 105 -2.98 21.23 7.07
C GLU A 105 -2.31 21.30 5.70
N MET A 106 -1.03 20.92 5.63
CA MET A 106 -0.28 20.93 4.37
C MET A 106 -0.84 19.91 3.37
N THR A 107 -1.28 18.74 3.83
CA THR A 107 -1.96 17.75 2.99
C THR A 107 -3.22 18.35 2.35
N MET A 108 -4.05 19.08 3.12
CA MET A 108 -5.23 19.76 2.54
C MET A 108 -4.86 20.84 1.53
N LYS A 109 -3.87 21.69 1.83
CA LYS A 109 -3.36 22.70 0.88
C LYS A 109 -2.85 22.08 -0.42
N ARG A 110 -2.22 20.90 -0.34
CA ARG A 110 -1.78 20.14 -1.52
C ARG A 110 -2.96 19.60 -2.32
N ILE A 111 -4.03 19.13 -1.67
CA ILE A 111 -5.26 18.71 -2.35
C ILE A 111 -5.87 19.89 -3.11
N GLU A 112 -6.03 21.04 -2.47
CA GLU A 112 -6.57 22.25 -3.09
C GLU A 112 -5.73 22.70 -4.30
N TYR A 113 -4.41 22.73 -4.14
CA TYR A 113 -3.48 23.07 -5.23
C TYR A 113 -3.63 22.17 -6.47
N LEU A 114 -3.85 20.86 -6.25
CA LEU A 114 -4.04 19.88 -7.33
C LEU A 114 -5.45 19.99 -7.94
N LEU A 115 -6.47 20.25 -7.11
CA LEU A 115 -7.84 20.48 -7.55
C LEU A 115 -7.92 21.68 -8.51
N GLU A 116 -7.31 22.81 -8.16
CA GLU A 116 -7.27 24.04 -8.98
C GLU A 116 -6.65 23.82 -10.38
N ARG A 117 -5.87 22.75 -10.56
CA ARG A 117 -5.19 22.39 -11.81
C ARG A 117 -5.91 21.29 -12.59
N GLY A 118 -7.12 20.91 -12.18
CA GLY A 118 -7.93 19.90 -12.85
C GLY A 118 -7.37 18.49 -12.72
N VAL A 119 -6.54 18.21 -11.71
CA VAL A 119 -5.94 16.88 -11.53
C VAL A 119 -7.02 15.81 -11.30
N PHE A 120 -8.10 16.18 -10.62
CA PHE A 120 -9.19 15.26 -10.25
C PHE A 120 -10.34 15.20 -11.26
N ASP A 121 -10.24 15.92 -12.38
CA ASP A 121 -11.32 16.05 -13.35
C ASP A 121 -11.75 14.70 -13.94
N GLY A 122 -12.98 14.29 -13.64
CA GLY A 122 -13.54 13.04 -14.10
C GLY A 122 -13.05 11.79 -13.37
N TRP A 123 -12.42 11.91 -12.20
CA TRP A 123 -12.03 10.74 -11.39
C TRP A 123 -13.23 9.88 -10.95
N LEU A 124 -14.40 10.49 -10.81
CA LEU A 124 -15.67 9.84 -10.46
C LEU A 124 -16.69 9.90 -11.59
N MET A 125 -16.75 11.01 -12.34
CA MET A 125 -17.82 11.25 -13.30
C MET A 125 -17.52 10.69 -14.70
N LYS A 126 -16.24 10.63 -15.11
CA LYS A 126 -15.86 10.01 -16.39
C LYS A 126 -15.72 8.49 -16.21
N LYS A 127 -16.19 7.77 -17.23
CA LYS A 127 -16.16 6.30 -17.28
C LYS A 127 -15.31 5.83 -18.45
N GLY A 128 -14.80 4.61 -18.35
CA GLY A 128 -14.04 3.95 -19.41
C GLY A 128 -12.60 3.68 -19.03
N VAL A 129 -11.95 2.83 -19.83
CA VAL A 129 -10.59 2.34 -19.59
C VAL A 129 -9.59 3.49 -19.45
N GLU A 130 -9.63 4.46 -20.36
CA GLU A 130 -8.70 5.59 -20.36
C GLU A 130 -8.80 6.45 -19.09
N ALA A 131 -10.02 6.75 -18.64
CA ALA A 131 -10.24 7.55 -17.42
C ALA A 131 -9.71 6.82 -16.17
N GLU A 132 -9.93 5.51 -16.07
CA GLU A 132 -9.43 4.69 -14.95
C GLU A 132 -7.91 4.56 -14.97
N LEU A 133 -7.31 4.35 -16.15
CA LEU A 133 -5.86 4.28 -16.31
C LEU A 133 -5.20 5.63 -15.95
N LYS A 134 -5.76 6.75 -16.42
CA LYS A 134 -5.28 8.09 -16.07
C LYS A 134 -5.37 8.35 -14.56
N LYS A 135 -6.48 8.00 -13.90
CA LYS A 135 -6.63 8.10 -12.45
C LYS A 135 -5.57 7.30 -11.70
N LEU A 136 -5.33 6.04 -12.10
CA LEU A 136 -4.28 5.21 -11.52
C LEU A 136 -2.87 5.77 -11.77
N ALA A 137 -2.62 6.34 -12.95
CA ALA A 137 -1.34 6.98 -13.26
C ALA A 137 -1.07 8.22 -12.41
N PHE A 138 -2.10 9.04 -12.17
CA PHE A 138 -1.98 10.20 -11.29
C PHE A 138 -1.73 9.80 -9.84
N LEU A 139 -2.47 8.82 -9.33
CA LEU A 139 -2.24 8.30 -7.99
C LEU A 139 -0.82 7.71 -7.85
N ASP A 140 -0.33 7.03 -8.90
CA ASP A 140 1.05 6.54 -8.96
C ASP A 140 2.08 7.65 -8.79
N VAL A 141 1.88 8.82 -9.40
CA VAL A 141 2.80 9.95 -9.25
C VAL A 141 2.69 10.55 -7.85
N ILE A 142 1.48 10.83 -7.37
CA ILE A 142 1.25 11.52 -6.09
C ILE A 142 1.87 10.75 -4.92
N GLN A 143 1.67 9.43 -4.86
CA GLN A 143 2.19 8.60 -3.78
C GLN A 143 3.72 8.51 -3.73
N ASN A 144 4.42 8.73 -4.86
CA ASN A 144 5.88 8.77 -4.87
C ASN A 144 6.43 10.05 -4.20
N PHE A 145 5.63 11.11 -4.15
CA PHE A 145 5.99 12.37 -3.52
C PHE A 145 5.54 12.46 -2.08
N ASP A 146 4.26 12.14 -1.82
CA ASP A 146 3.63 12.26 -0.52
C ASP A 146 2.59 11.15 -0.34
N HIS A 147 2.92 10.18 0.52
CA HIS A 147 2.01 9.07 0.78
C HIS A 147 0.79 9.47 1.61
N SER A 148 0.92 10.46 2.51
CA SER A 148 -0.22 11.00 3.27
C SER A 148 -1.25 11.63 2.36
N LEU A 149 -0.79 12.42 1.37
CA LEU A 149 -1.65 12.99 0.34
C LEU A 149 -2.35 11.90 -0.48
N ALA A 150 -1.61 10.89 -0.95
CA ALA A 150 -2.21 9.78 -1.70
C ALA A 150 -3.26 9.02 -0.87
N VAL A 151 -3.03 8.81 0.43
CA VAL A 151 -4.00 8.15 1.32
C VAL A 151 -5.25 9.00 1.54
N MET A 152 -5.11 10.32 1.76
CA MET A 152 -6.28 11.20 1.88
C MET A 152 -7.13 11.22 0.61
N LEU A 153 -6.50 11.28 -0.57
CA LEU A 153 -7.18 11.15 -1.86
C LEU A 153 -7.81 9.76 -2.03
N GLY A 154 -7.14 8.70 -1.58
CA GLY A 154 -7.66 7.33 -1.57
C GLY A 154 -8.94 7.19 -0.74
N VAL A 155 -8.92 7.70 0.49
CA VAL A 155 -10.09 7.71 1.38
C VAL A 155 -11.25 8.46 0.73
N HIS A 156 -10.97 9.62 0.13
CA HIS A 156 -12.01 10.45 -0.44
C HIS A 156 -12.58 9.88 -1.75
N PHE A 157 -11.75 9.61 -2.75
CA PHE A 157 -12.20 9.21 -4.08
C PHE A 157 -12.47 7.72 -4.21
N PHE A 158 -11.62 6.86 -3.65
CA PHE A 158 -11.73 5.42 -3.85
C PHE A 158 -12.65 4.77 -2.80
N LEU A 159 -12.63 5.23 -1.55
CA LEU A 159 -13.47 4.67 -0.51
C LEU A 159 -14.83 5.37 -0.42
N TRP A 160 -14.87 6.66 -0.10
CA TRP A 160 -16.13 7.40 -0.03
C TRP A 160 -16.81 7.51 -1.41
N GLY A 161 -16.12 8.07 -2.41
CA GLY A 161 -16.66 8.23 -3.77
C GLY A 161 -16.97 6.88 -4.42
N GLY A 162 -16.07 5.91 -4.28
CA GLY A 162 -16.26 4.55 -4.77
C GLY A 162 -17.45 3.84 -4.12
N ALA A 163 -17.69 3.99 -2.81
CA ALA A 163 -18.87 3.43 -2.16
C ALA A 163 -20.16 4.01 -2.76
N ILE A 164 -20.22 5.33 -3.02
CA ILE A 164 -21.36 5.94 -3.70
C ILE A 164 -21.51 5.37 -5.12
N GLN A 165 -20.43 5.26 -5.88
CA GLN A 165 -20.46 4.74 -7.26
C GLN A 165 -20.93 3.29 -7.34
N PHE A 166 -20.44 2.41 -6.45
CA PHE A 166 -20.64 0.97 -6.55
C PHE A 166 -21.76 0.42 -5.66
N MET A 167 -21.99 1.04 -4.51
CA MET A 167 -23.03 0.63 -3.55
C MET A 167 -24.28 1.51 -3.65
N GLY A 168 -24.17 2.70 -4.24
CA GLY A 168 -25.29 3.59 -4.49
C GLY A 168 -26.00 3.34 -5.82
N THR A 169 -27.24 3.83 -5.90
CA THR A 169 -28.04 3.95 -7.12
C THR A 169 -28.06 5.39 -7.65
N LYS A 170 -28.78 5.64 -8.75
CA LYS A 170 -28.89 6.96 -9.39
C LYS A 170 -29.18 8.11 -8.41
N ARG A 171 -30.07 7.90 -7.41
CA ARG A 171 -30.39 8.91 -6.39
C ARG A 171 -29.17 9.40 -5.61
N HIS A 172 -28.21 8.50 -5.36
CA HIS A 172 -26.98 8.81 -4.65
C HIS A 172 -25.96 9.45 -5.59
N HIS A 173 -25.89 8.95 -6.83
CA HIS A 173 -24.98 9.47 -7.85
C HIS A 173 -25.28 10.93 -8.16
N ASP A 174 -26.54 11.25 -8.41
CA ASP A 174 -27.00 12.60 -8.72
C ASP A 174 -26.76 13.57 -7.55
N LYS A 175 -26.93 13.09 -6.31
CA LYS A 175 -26.84 13.94 -5.11
C LYS A 175 -25.40 14.20 -4.66
N TRP A 176 -24.49 13.24 -4.80
CA TRP A 176 -23.21 13.29 -4.07
C TRP A 176 -21.95 13.26 -4.94
N LEU A 177 -21.97 12.68 -6.14
CA LEU A 177 -20.72 12.45 -6.88
C LEU A 177 -20.07 13.73 -7.41
N ARG A 178 -20.85 14.72 -7.84
CA ARG A 178 -20.31 16.00 -8.33
C ARG A 178 -19.62 16.79 -7.21
N ASP A 179 -20.27 16.87 -6.06
CA ASP A 179 -19.72 17.62 -4.91
C ASP A 179 -18.53 16.88 -4.29
N THR A 180 -18.51 15.56 -4.39
CA THR A 180 -17.33 14.75 -4.08
C THR A 180 -16.20 15.03 -5.08
N GLU A 181 -16.46 15.03 -6.39
CA GLU A 181 -15.41 15.23 -7.39
C GLU A 181 -14.74 16.60 -7.28
N THR A 182 -15.52 17.62 -6.95
CA THR A 182 -15.07 19.01 -6.80
C THR A 182 -14.56 19.35 -5.40
N PHE A 183 -14.50 18.37 -4.48
CA PHE A 183 -14.14 18.58 -3.07
C PHE A 183 -15.03 19.57 -2.30
N ALA A 184 -16.16 20.01 -2.86
CA ALA A 184 -17.17 20.79 -2.14
C ALA A 184 -17.70 20.00 -0.93
N LEU A 185 -17.77 18.67 -1.09
CA LEU A 185 -18.01 17.73 -0.01
C LEU A 185 -16.73 16.92 0.26
N LYS A 186 -16.40 16.77 1.55
CA LYS A 186 -15.24 15.97 2.00
C LYS A 186 -15.74 14.71 2.71
N GLY A 187 -15.56 13.56 2.07
CA GLY A 187 -16.03 12.28 2.56
C GLY A 187 -14.93 11.36 3.11
N CYS A 188 -15.25 10.59 4.15
CA CYS A 188 -14.45 9.48 4.68
C CYS A 188 -15.21 8.14 4.75
N PHE A 189 -14.55 7.08 5.22
CA PHE A 189 -15.05 5.71 5.14
C PHE A 189 -14.93 4.97 6.48
N SER A 190 -16.07 4.81 7.16
CA SER A 190 -16.19 4.27 8.51
C SER A 190 -16.66 2.82 8.53
N MET A 191 -15.72 1.91 8.25
CA MET A 191 -15.95 0.48 8.35
C MET A 191 -15.36 -0.11 9.63
N THR A 192 -14.04 -0.02 9.77
CA THR A 192 -13.27 -0.58 10.88
C THR A 192 -13.75 -0.04 12.22
N GLU A 193 -13.82 -0.93 13.18
CA GLU A 193 -14.10 -0.64 14.58
C GLU A 193 -12.90 -1.03 15.44
N LEU A 194 -12.85 -0.54 16.68
CA LEU A 194 -11.79 -0.90 17.62
C LEU A 194 -11.71 -2.42 17.83
N GLY A 195 -12.87 -3.09 17.93
CA GLY A 195 -12.96 -4.55 18.08
C GLY A 195 -12.85 -5.33 16.76
N HIS A 196 -13.08 -4.69 15.62
CA HIS A 196 -13.32 -5.39 14.35
C HIS A 196 -12.65 -4.69 13.14
N GLY A 197 -11.55 -5.29 12.68
CA GLY A 197 -10.88 -4.94 11.41
C GLY A 197 -11.16 -5.96 10.30
N SER A 198 -10.45 -7.08 10.33
CA SER A 198 -10.54 -8.13 9.30
C SER A 198 -11.91 -8.82 9.25
N ASN A 199 -12.56 -9.02 10.41
CA ASN A 199 -13.88 -9.65 10.49
C ASN A 199 -15.01 -8.61 10.40
N VAL A 200 -15.20 -8.04 9.22
CA VAL A 200 -16.25 -7.02 8.97
C VAL A 200 -17.66 -7.55 9.25
N ARG A 201 -17.90 -8.86 9.15
CA ARG A 201 -19.20 -9.46 9.51
C ARG A 201 -19.56 -9.27 10.98
N GLY A 202 -18.56 -9.16 11.84
CA GLY A 202 -18.71 -9.05 13.28
C GLY A 202 -18.81 -7.63 13.81
N ILE A 203 -18.81 -6.60 12.95
CA ILE A 203 -18.94 -5.21 13.42
C ILE A 203 -20.18 -5.03 14.29
N GLU A 204 -20.09 -4.14 15.25
CA GLU A 204 -21.00 -4.00 16.38
C GLU A 204 -21.86 -2.74 16.27
N THR A 205 -21.49 -1.73 15.47
CA THR A 205 -22.37 -0.57 15.22
C THR A 205 -23.71 -1.05 14.65
N VAL A 206 -24.82 -0.59 15.22
CA VAL A 206 -26.18 -0.99 14.83
C VAL A 206 -26.90 0.16 14.18
N THR A 207 -27.67 -0.14 13.13
CA THR A 207 -28.62 0.79 12.51
C THR A 207 -30.00 0.18 12.53
N THR A 208 -30.95 0.82 13.21
CA THR A 208 -32.34 0.34 13.30
C THR A 208 -33.26 1.20 12.44
N TYR A 209 -34.15 0.60 11.66
CA TYR A 209 -35.19 1.34 10.94
C TYR A 209 -36.36 1.70 11.88
N ASP A 210 -36.64 2.98 12.03
CA ASP A 210 -37.78 3.52 12.78
C ASP A 210 -38.96 3.74 11.84
N LEU A 211 -39.91 2.79 11.82
CA LEU A 211 -41.08 2.82 10.95
C LEU A 211 -41.96 4.05 11.16
N LYS A 212 -42.03 4.59 12.38
CA LYS A 212 -42.90 5.73 12.69
C LYS A 212 -42.35 7.03 12.12
N ALA A 213 -41.02 7.19 12.19
CA ALA A 213 -40.33 8.37 11.68
C ALA A 213 -39.97 8.25 10.18
N GLY A 214 -39.88 7.02 9.64
CA GLY A 214 -39.37 6.78 8.29
C GLY A 214 -37.87 7.02 8.17
N GLU A 215 -37.13 6.83 9.27
CA GLU A 215 -35.70 7.16 9.39
C GLU A 215 -34.88 5.95 9.87
N PHE A 216 -33.57 6.01 9.69
CA PHE A 216 -32.63 5.10 10.33
C PHE A 216 -32.03 5.74 11.58
N VAL A 217 -31.86 4.94 12.63
CA VAL A 217 -31.22 5.33 13.89
C VAL A 217 -29.91 4.55 14.03
N ILE A 218 -28.78 5.23 13.98
CA ILE A 218 -27.43 4.65 14.09
C ILE A 218 -26.93 4.81 15.52
N ASN A 219 -26.43 3.71 16.11
CA ASN A 219 -25.90 3.71 17.46
C ASN A 219 -24.60 2.90 17.58
N THR A 220 -23.66 3.42 18.36
CA THR A 220 -22.45 2.73 18.82
C THR A 220 -22.71 2.12 20.20
N PRO A 221 -22.98 0.80 20.31
CA PRO A 221 -23.48 0.21 21.56
C PRO A 221 -22.44 0.08 22.67
N CYS A 222 -21.15 0.05 22.31
CA CYS A 222 -20.04 -0.19 23.24
C CYS A 222 -18.75 0.45 22.71
N GLU A 223 -17.72 0.51 23.54
CA GLU A 223 -16.45 1.13 23.17
C GLU A 223 -15.69 0.36 22.08
N SER A 224 -15.86 -0.98 22.00
CA SER A 224 -15.29 -1.78 20.91
C SER A 224 -15.94 -1.49 19.56
N ALA A 225 -17.19 -1.03 19.55
CA ALA A 225 -17.95 -0.66 18.35
C ALA A 225 -17.60 0.73 17.79
N GLN A 226 -16.79 1.52 18.49
CA GLN A 226 -16.37 2.83 17.97
C GLN A 226 -15.72 2.65 16.61
N LYS A 227 -16.06 3.48 15.64
CA LYS A 227 -15.33 3.51 14.37
C LYS A 227 -13.91 3.94 14.65
N TYR A 228 -12.93 3.29 14.03
CA TYR A 228 -11.53 3.42 14.40
C TYR A 228 -10.62 3.42 13.18
N TRP A 229 -9.57 4.25 13.19
CA TRP A 229 -8.66 4.52 12.07
C TRP A 229 -9.28 5.23 10.86
N ILE A 230 -10.35 6.00 11.04
CA ILE A 230 -11.08 6.61 9.92
C ILE A 230 -10.32 7.83 9.40
N GLY A 231 -9.58 7.67 8.30
CA GLY A 231 -8.82 8.76 7.68
C GLY A 231 -9.72 9.94 7.31
N GLY A 232 -9.29 11.16 7.61
CA GLY A 232 -10.09 12.37 7.38
C GLY A 232 -11.12 12.69 8.47
N ALA A 233 -11.50 11.74 9.33
CA ALA A 233 -12.58 11.99 10.28
C ALA A 233 -12.21 12.97 11.40
N ALA A 234 -10.94 12.98 11.84
CA ALA A 234 -10.55 13.76 13.01
C ALA A 234 -10.72 15.26 12.77
N ASN A 235 -10.39 15.78 11.58
CA ASN A 235 -10.38 17.21 11.28
C ASN A 235 -11.16 17.58 10.02
N HIS A 236 -11.10 16.80 8.93
CA HIS A 236 -11.42 17.35 7.59
C HIS A 236 -12.74 16.89 6.96
N ALA A 237 -13.19 15.67 7.23
CA ALA A 237 -14.36 15.09 6.58
C ALA A 237 -15.66 15.70 7.13
N THR A 238 -16.56 16.08 6.22
CA THR A 238 -17.91 16.53 6.54
C THR A 238 -18.92 15.40 6.50
N HIS A 239 -18.63 14.34 5.74
CA HIS A 239 -19.47 13.16 5.62
C HIS A 239 -18.66 11.86 5.77
N THR A 240 -19.34 10.78 6.14
CA THR A 240 -18.77 9.43 6.16
C THR A 240 -19.75 8.41 5.60
N ILE A 241 -19.22 7.35 5.00
CA ILE A 241 -19.97 6.10 4.85
C ILE A 241 -19.85 5.32 6.16
N VAL A 242 -20.96 4.98 6.81
CA VAL A 242 -20.98 4.13 8.02
C VAL A 242 -21.39 2.73 7.65
N PHE A 243 -20.55 1.74 7.94
CA PHE A 243 -20.94 0.33 7.89
C PHE A 243 -21.49 -0.10 9.25
N SER A 244 -22.64 -0.77 9.26
CA SER A 244 -23.32 -1.16 10.50
C SER A 244 -24.25 -2.34 10.26
N GLN A 245 -24.57 -3.09 11.33
CA GLN A 245 -25.59 -4.13 11.34
C GLN A 245 -26.98 -3.50 11.19
N LEU A 246 -27.65 -3.76 10.08
CA LEU A 246 -29.00 -3.25 9.83
C LEU A 246 -30.04 -4.13 10.55
N ASN A 247 -30.80 -3.54 11.47
CA ASN A 247 -31.91 -4.17 12.14
C ASN A 247 -33.25 -3.59 11.64
N ILE A 248 -34.17 -4.47 11.24
CA ILE A 248 -35.52 -4.12 10.82
C ILE A 248 -36.49 -5.01 11.58
N ASN A 249 -37.38 -4.42 12.38
CA ASN A 249 -38.39 -5.15 13.16
C ASN A 249 -37.81 -6.29 14.02
N GLY A 250 -36.63 -6.06 14.62
CA GLY A 250 -35.95 -7.05 15.47
C GLY A 250 -35.11 -8.08 14.71
N VAL A 251 -35.07 -8.03 13.37
CA VAL A 251 -34.30 -8.96 12.53
C VAL A 251 -33.04 -8.27 12.03
N ASN A 252 -31.87 -8.86 12.32
CA ASN A 252 -30.59 -8.41 11.76
C ASN A 252 -30.44 -8.89 10.30
N GLN A 253 -30.35 -7.94 9.36
CA GLN A 253 -30.19 -8.17 7.93
C GLN A 253 -28.71 -8.21 7.48
N GLY A 254 -27.79 -8.03 8.43
CA GLY A 254 -26.35 -7.98 8.24
C GLY A 254 -25.83 -6.58 7.93
N VAL A 255 -24.56 -6.53 7.54
CA VAL A 255 -23.82 -5.28 7.30
C VAL A 255 -24.35 -4.53 6.08
N HIS A 256 -24.70 -3.26 6.28
CA HIS A 256 -25.08 -2.30 5.24
C HIS A 256 -24.30 -0.99 5.41
N ALA A 257 -24.34 -0.13 4.39
CA ALA A 257 -23.62 1.13 4.36
C ALA A 257 -24.57 2.33 4.21
N PHE A 258 -24.33 3.35 5.03
CA PHE A 258 -25.19 4.53 5.13
C PHE A 258 -24.36 5.80 4.95
N ILE A 259 -24.88 6.77 4.22
CA ILE A 259 -24.30 8.12 4.16
C ILE A 259 -24.69 8.90 5.41
N VAL A 260 -23.70 9.46 6.10
CA VAL A 260 -23.89 10.25 7.32
C VAL A 260 -23.13 11.56 7.20
N GLN A 261 -23.80 12.69 7.49
CA GLN A 261 -23.13 13.96 7.73
C GLN A 261 -22.58 13.96 9.15
N ILE A 262 -21.29 14.26 9.30
CA ILE A 262 -20.59 14.27 10.59
C ILE A 262 -20.16 15.67 11.03
N ARG A 263 -20.16 16.63 10.09
CA ARG A 263 -19.94 18.05 10.38
C ARG A 263 -20.88 18.94 9.58
N ASP A 264 -21.25 20.07 10.15
CA ASP A 264 -21.95 21.14 9.45
C ASP A 264 -21.02 21.93 8.50
N GLU A 265 -21.56 22.96 7.85
CA GLU A 265 -20.83 23.82 6.90
C GLU A 265 -19.73 24.64 7.58
N ASP A 266 -19.89 24.95 8.87
CA ASP A 266 -18.92 25.66 9.70
C ASP A 266 -17.82 24.73 10.26
N GLY A 267 -17.94 23.41 10.04
CA GLY A 267 -17.00 22.39 10.48
C GLY A 267 -17.23 21.87 11.90
N ASN A 268 -18.31 22.28 12.57
CA ASN A 268 -18.68 21.76 13.89
C ASN A 268 -19.18 20.32 13.76
N ILE A 269 -18.86 19.50 14.76
CA ILE A 269 -19.35 18.12 14.82
C ILE A 269 -20.88 18.14 14.95
N SER A 270 -21.57 17.39 14.10
CA SER A 270 -23.04 17.32 14.12
C SER A 270 -23.55 16.74 15.46
N PRO A 271 -24.77 17.11 15.89
CA PRO A 271 -25.38 16.54 17.09
C PRO A 271 -25.40 15.02 17.06
N ASN A 272 -25.39 14.39 18.24
CA ASN A 272 -25.40 12.93 18.40
C ASN A 272 -24.16 12.20 17.84
N ILE A 273 -23.09 12.93 17.58
CA ILE A 273 -21.82 12.39 17.11
C ILE A 273 -20.70 12.85 18.02
N ARG A 274 -19.79 11.93 18.34
CA ARG A 274 -18.51 12.25 18.97
C ARG A 274 -17.38 11.83 18.04
N ILE A 275 -16.38 12.70 17.89
CA ILE A 275 -15.17 12.41 17.13
C ILE A 275 -13.96 12.65 18.02
N ALA A 276 -12.98 11.76 17.95
CA ALA A 276 -11.68 11.95 18.60
C ALA A 276 -10.54 11.55 17.66
N ASP A 277 -9.41 12.23 17.75
CA ASP A 277 -8.21 11.86 17.00
C ASP A 277 -7.61 10.53 17.51
N CYS A 278 -7.03 9.75 16.60
CA CYS A 278 -6.18 8.59 16.92
C CYS A 278 -4.76 9.02 17.33
N GLY A 279 -4.34 10.24 16.99
CA GLY A 279 -3.05 10.81 17.34
C GLY A 279 -1.90 10.39 16.41
N HIS A 280 -0.69 10.38 16.97
CA HIS A 280 0.54 10.09 16.24
C HIS A 280 0.61 8.64 15.76
N LYS A 281 1.13 8.47 14.54
CA LYS A 281 1.36 7.18 13.88
C LYS A 281 2.84 7.03 13.50
N ILE A 282 3.26 5.80 13.23
CA ILE A 282 4.63 5.46 12.76
C ILE A 282 4.99 6.25 11.48
N GLY A 283 4.01 6.45 10.61
CA GLY A 283 4.05 7.31 9.43
C GLY A 283 2.63 7.77 9.07
N LEU A 284 2.46 8.44 7.94
CA LEU A 284 1.16 8.97 7.48
C LEU A 284 0.57 10.02 8.42
N ASN A 285 1.42 10.84 9.05
CA ASN A 285 0.95 11.83 10.02
C ASN A 285 0.18 12.99 9.38
N GLY A 286 0.28 13.19 8.06
CA GLY A 286 -0.59 14.09 7.29
C GLY A 286 -2.03 13.58 7.12
N VAL A 287 -2.31 12.31 7.47
CA VAL A 287 -3.66 11.74 7.51
C VAL A 287 -4.24 11.88 8.92
N ASP A 288 -5.37 12.57 9.05
CA ASP A 288 -6.07 12.80 10.31
C ASP A 288 -7.06 11.66 10.62
N ASN A 289 -6.51 10.50 10.99
CA ASN A 289 -7.32 9.34 11.37
C ASN A 289 -8.10 9.62 12.65
N GLY A 290 -9.43 9.51 12.58
CA GLY A 290 -10.33 9.71 13.69
C GLY A 290 -11.02 8.44 14.18
N ARG A 291 -11.67 8.61 15.32
CA ARG A 291 -12.56 7.66 15.97
C ARG A 291 -13.94 8.29 16.03
N ILE A 292 -14.99 7.53 15.77
CA ILE A 292 -16.36 8.07 15.70
C ILE A 292 -17.30 7.21 16.54
N TRP A 293 -18.12 7.87 17.35
CA TRP A 293 -19.25 7.27 18.06
C TRP A 293 -20.53 7.95 17.62
N PHE A 294 -21.59 7.16 17.47
CA PHE A 294 -22.94 7.62 17.15
C PHE A 294 -23.85 7.34 18.34
N ASP A 295 -24.58 8.34 18.82
CA ASP A 295 -25.54 8.22 19.90
C ASP A 295 -26.96 8.44 19.36
N ASN A 296 -27.61 7.36 18.97
CA ASN A 296 -28.96 7.37 18.40
C ASN A 296 -29.13 8.42 17.26
N LEU A 297 -28.13 8.52 16.39
CA LEU A 297 -28.11 9.46 15.27
C LEU A 297 -29.20 9.10 14.26
N ARG A 298 -30.06 10.07 13.93
CA ARG A 298 -31.13 9.91 12.94
C ARG A 298 -30.67 10.35 11.56
N ILE A 299 -30.94 9.53 10.55
CA ILE A 299 -30.72 9.87 9.14
C ILE A 299 -31.90 9.46 8.27
N PRO A 300 -32.13 10.13 7.12
CA PRO A 300 -33.17 9.75 6.17
C PRO A 300 -32.98 8.33 5.65
N ARG A 301 -34.09 7.64 5.35
CA ARG A 301 -34.08 6.30 4.74
C ARG A 301 -33.30 6.26 3.42
N GLU A 302 -33.35 7.33 2.65
CA GLU A 302 -32.68 7.43 1.35
C GLU A 302 -31.15 7.44 1.44
N ASN A 303 -30.58 7.61 2.64
CA ASN A 303 -29.13 7.56 2.85
C ASN A 303 -28.56 6.12 2.87
N LEU A 304 -29.40 5.09 2.85
CA LEU A 304 -28.97 3.70 2.62
C LEU A 304 -28.46 3.53 1.18
N LEU A 305 -27.20 3.12 1.04
CA LEU A 305 -26.61 2.73 -0.25
C LEU A 305 -27.21 1.41 -0.73
N ASN A 306 -28.18 1.52 -1.64
CA ASN A 306 -29.17 0.47 -1.91
C ASN A 306 -28.96 -0.33 -3.21
N SER A 307 -27.73 -0.46 -3.73
CA SER A 307 -27.51 -1.20 -4.99
C SER A 307 -27.77 -2.71 -4.90
N VAL A 308 -27.62 -3.27 -3.69
CA VAL A 308 -27.79 -4.71 -3.43
C VAL A 308 -29.09 -5.01 -2.67
N ALA A 309 -29.45 -4.16 -1.71
CA ALA A 309 -30.65 -4.28 -0.90
C ALA A 309 -31.19 -2.90 -0.52
N ASP A 310 -32.50 -2.79 -0.32
CA ASP A 310 -33.20 -1.57 0.06
C ASP A 310 -34.21 -1.83 1.19
N VAL A 311 -34.73 -0.75 1.78
CA VAL A 311 -35.80 -0.80 2.77
C VAL A 311 -36.94 0.08 2.28
N SER A 312 -38.14 -0.46 2.14
CA SER A 312 -39.31 0.31 1.74
C SER A 312 -39.82 1.22 2.87
N PRO A 313 -40.62 2.26 2.57
CA PRO A 313 -41.18 3.13 3.61
C PRO A 313 -41.97 2.38 4.70
N ASP A 314 -42.68 1.31 4.33
CA ASP A 314 -43.42 0.42 5.24
C ASP A 314 -42.54 -0.60 5.98
N GLY A 315 -41.21 -0.53 5.83
CA GLY A 315 -40.25 -1.33 6.59
C GLY A 315 -40.03 -2.75 6.06
N GLN A 316 -40.29 -3.00 4.78
CA GLN A 316 -39.94 -4.27 4.14
C GLN A 316 -38.50 -4.24 3.64
N TYR A 317 -37.78 -5.31 3.91
CA TYR A 317 -36.44 -5.54 3.39
C TYR A 317 -36.50 -6.11 1.97
N LEU A 318 -35.86 -5.43 1.01
CA LEU A 318 -35.92 -5.76 -0.41
C LEU A 318 -34.52 -6.12 -0.90
N SER A 319 -34.33 -7.31 -1.47
CA SER A 319 -33.05 -7.72 -2.07
C SER A 319 -33.27 -8.72 -3.19
N ALA A 320 -32.58 -8.51 -4.32
CA ALA A 320 -32.53 -9.49 -5.40
C ALA A 320 -31.68 -10.72 -5.03
N ILE A 321 -30.73 -10.56 -4.09
CA ILE A 321 -29.86 -11.63 -3.61
C ILE A 321 -30.44 -12.19 -2.30
N LYS A 322 -31.03 -13.39 -2.40
CA LYS A 322 -31.69 -14.07 -1.26
C LYS A 322 -30.68 -14.58 -0.23
N ASP A 323 -29.59 -15.19 -0.71
CA ASP A 323 -28.55 -15.76 0.14
C ASP A 323 -27.75 -14.66 0.86
N PRO A 324 -27.74 -14.62 2.21
CA PRO A 324 -27.04 -13.58 2.96
C PRO A 324 -25.53 -13.52 2.71
N ASP A 325 -24.90 -14.67 2.45
CA ASP A 325 -23.45 -14.74 2.22
C ASP A 325 -23.04 -14.16 0.87
N GLN A 326 -23.78 -14.52 -0.19
CA GLN A 326 -23.63 -13.94 -1.51
C GLN A 326 -23.93 -12.44 -1.48
N ARG A 327 -24.93 -12.02 -0.71
CA ARG A 327 -25.28 -10.61 -0.56
C ARG A 327 -24.14 -9.82 0.09
N PHE A 328 -23.60 -10.32 1.20
CA PHE A 328 -22.44 -9.72 1.87
C PHE A 328 -21.21 -9.66 0.94
N ALA A 329 -20.95 -10.74 0.19
CA ALA A 329 -19.84 -10.78 -0.76
C ALA A 329 -20.02 -9.77 -1.91
N ALA A 330 -21.24 -9.65 -2.45
CA ALA A 330 -21.57 -8.65 -3.47
C ALA A 330 -21.36 -7.22 -2.93
N PHE A 331 -21.76 -6.99 -1.68
CA PHE A 331 -21.62 -5.69 -1.01
C PHE A 331 -20.15 -5.28 -0.80
N LEU A 332 -19.27 -6.21 -0.42
CA LEU A 332 -17.84 -5.92 -0.21
C LEU A 332 -16.99 -5.97 -1.48
N SER A 333 -17.49 -6.58 -2.57
CA SER A 333 -16.74 -6.75 -3.82
C SER A 333 -16.08 -5.46 -4.35
N PRO A 334 -16.75 -4.28 -4.33
CA PRO A 334 -16.15 -3.03 -4.81
C PRO A 334 -14.86 -2.60 -4.10
N LEU A 335 -14.66 -3.01 -2.84
CA LEU A 335 -13.48 -2.65 -2.04
C LEU A 335 -12.20 -3.29 -2.56
N THR A 336 -12.32 -4.32 -3.39
CA THR A 336 -11.20 -4.91 -4.12
C THR A 336 -10.42 -3.88 -4.95
N SER A 337 -11.08 -2.80 -5.38
CA SER A 337 -10.45 -1.75 -6.19
C SER A 337 -9.33 -0.99 -5.46
N GLY A 338 -9.41 -0.83 -4.13
CA GLY A 338 -8.38 -0.15 -3.33
C GLY A 338 -7.04 -0.89 -3.29
N ARG A 339 -7.05 -2.22 -3.47
CA ARG A 339 -5.84 -3.06 -3.42
C ARG A 339 -4.90 -2.85 -4.61
N ILE A 340 -5.42 -2.39 -5.74
CA ILE A 340 -4.67 -2.21 -6.98
C ILE A 340 -3.63 -1.08 -6.86
N PRO A 341 -4.01 0.16 -6.49
CA PRO A 341 -3.03 1.20 -6.28
C PRO A 341 -2.05 0.86 -5.15
N ILE A 342 -2.50 0.19 -4.07
CA ILE A 342 -1.58 -0.24 -3.00
C ILE A 342 -0.51 -1.20 -3.54
N ALA A 343 -0.92 -2.26 -4.25
CA ALA A 343 0.03 -3.23 -4.80
C ALA A 343 1.07 -2.55 -5.70
N THR A 344 0.60 -1.71 -6.63
CA THR A 344 1.48 -1.02 -7.59
C THR A 344 2.39 0.01 -6.90
N SER A 345 1.90 0.71 -5.88
CA SER A 345 2.70 1.65 -5.06
C SER A 345 3.84 1.00 -4.29
N ALA A 346 3.63 -0.23 -3.80
CA ALA A 346 4.64 -0.98 -3.07
C ALA A 346 5.84 -1.31 -3.98
N VAL A 347 5.57 -1.59 -5.27
CA VAL A 347 6.63 -1.82 -6.26
C VAL A 347 7.34 -0.51 -6.61
N PHE A 348 6.62 0.61 -6.73
CA PHE A 348 7.23 1.92 -6.96
C PHE A 348 8.18 2.33 -5.82
N SER A 349 7.74 2.27 -4.57
CA SER A 349 8.58 2.59 -3.41
C SER A 349 9.80 1.66 -3.29
N SER A 350 9.65 0.37 -3.63
CA SER A 350 10.79 -0.56 -3.78
C SER A 350 11.82 -0.06 -4.79
N LYS A 351 11.37 0.38 -5.98
CA LYS A 351 12.24 0.93 -7.03
C LYS A 351 12.97 2.18 -6.56
N VAL A 352 12.31 3.09 -5.83
CA VAL A 352 12.94 4.30 -5.28
C VAL A 352 14.01 3.93 -4.25
N GLY A 353 13.70 3.06 -3.29
CA GLY A 353 14.67 2.61 -2.29
C GLY A 353 15.90 1.93 -2.90
N LEU A 354 15.68 1.05 -3.88
CA LEU A 354 16.73 0.38 -4.63
C LEU A 354 17.58 1.36 -5.45
N ALA A 355 16.96 2.31 -6.13
CA ALA A 355 17.68 3.33 -6.89
C ALA A 355 18.59 4.17 -6.00
N ILE A 356 18.13 4.53 -4.79
CA ILE A 356 18.94 5.26 -3.80
C ILE A 356 20.11 4.37 -3.34
N ALA A 357 19.83 3.13 -2.91
CA ALA A 357 20.86 2.24 -2.37
C ALA A 357 21.91 1.84 -3.41
N ILE A 358 21.51 1.56 -4.65
CA ILE A 358 22.42 1.19 -5.73
C ILE A 358 23.27 2.38 -6.17
N ARG A 359 22.68 3.57 -6.33
CA ARG A 359 23.48 4.78 -6.64
C ARG A 359 24.44 5.13 -5.51
N TYR A 360 24.02 4.94 -4.26
CA TYR A 360 24.91 5.13 -3.12
C TYR A 360 26.07 4.12 -3.15
N SER A 361 25.83 2.85 -3.46
CA SER A 361 26.87 1.83 -3.51
C SER A 361 27.86 1.99 -4.67
N LEU A 362 27.48 2.72 -5.73
CA LEU A 362 28.36 3.14 -6.83
C LEU A 362 29.27 4.33 -6.50
N SER A 363 29.12 4.92 -5.31
CA SER A 363 29.94 6.06 -4.87
C SER A 363 30.64 5.80 -3.54
N ARG A 364 30.01 5.02 -2.67
CA ARG A 364 30.54 4.68 -1.37
C ARG A 364 31.63 3.62 -1.49
N ARG A 365 32.85 4.00 -1.09
CA ARG A 365 33.97 3.07 -0.94
C ARG A 365 34.14 2.66 0.52
N VAL A 366 34.48 1.40 0.76
CA VAL A 366 34.83 0.86 2.09
C VAL A 366 35.84 -0.27 1.94
N PHE A 367 36.84 -0.31 2.82
CA PHE A 367 37.89 -1.34 2.85
C PHE A 367 38.71 -1.42 1.55
N SER A 368 39.90 -2.01 1.62
CA SER A 368 40.74 -2.24 0.44
C SER A 368 41.15 -3.71 0.37
N ASP A 369 41.22 -4.23 -0.84
CA ASP A 369 41.69 -5.60 -1.12
C ASP A 369 43.22 -5.73 -1.02
N THR A 370 43.93 -4.61 -0.90
CA THR A 370 45.40 -4.59 -0.74
C THR A 370 45.83 -3.65 0.39
N PRO A 371 46.91 -3.97 1.13
CA PRO A 371 47.50 -3.02 2.06
C PRO A 371 47.90 -1.72 1.33
N ASN A 372 47.32 -0.59 1.73
CA ASN A 372 47.50 0.74 1.13
C ASN A 372 46.89 0.96 -0.27
N GLY A 373 46.06 0.05 -0.77
CA GLY A 373 45.29 0.28 -2.00
C GLY A 373 44.13 1.27 -1.80
N PRO A 374 43.52 1.78 -2.88
CA PRO A 374 42.29 2.56 -2.77
C PRO A 374 41.16 1.69 -2.19
N GLU A 375 40.20 2.33 -1.53
CA GLU A 375 39.02 1.63 -1.07
C GLU A 375 38.14 1.19 -2.26
N VAL A 376 37.44 0.06 -2.11
CA VAL A 376 36.63 -0.55 -3.16
C VAL A 376 35.18 -0.07 -3.06
N LEU A 377 34.49 0.10 -4.19
CA LEU A 377 33.07 0.48 -4.19
C LEU A 377 32.22 -0.61 -3.56
N LEU A 378 31.18 -0.22 -2.83
CA LEU A 378 30.26 -1.17 -2.23
C LEU A 378 29.64 -2.12 -3.26
N LEU A 379 29.29 -1.62 -4.45
CA LEU A 379 28.66 -2.45 -5.48
C LEU A 379 29.63 -3.47 -6.11
N ASP A 380 30.95 -3.31 -5.97
CA ASP A 380 31.92 -4.28 -6.48
C ASP A 380 32.00 -5.53 -5.60
N TYR A 381 31.53 -5.47 -4.35
CA TYR A 381 31.45 -6.62 -3.46
C TYR A 381 30.31 -7.58 -3.87
N PRO A 382 30.60 -8.87 -4.17
CA PRO A 382 29.56 -9.83 -4.54
C PRO A 382 28.50 -10.03 -3.46
N SER A 383 28.86 -9.86 -2.19
CA SER A 383 27.93 -9.90 -1.07
C SER A 383 26.92 -8.75 -1.12
N HIS A 384 27.35 -7.54 -1.50
CA HIS A 384 26.48 -6.38 -1.63
C HIS A 384 25.56 -6.50 -2.85
N GLN A 385 26.08 -6.99 -3.98
CA GLN A 385 25.29 -7.30 -5.17
C GLN A 385 24.17 -8.30 -4.86
N ARG A 386 24.46 -9.38 -4.12
CA ARG A 386 23.46 -10.39 -3.73
C ARG A 386 22.35 -9.85 -2.83
N ARG A 387 22.61 -8.78 -2.08
CA ARG A 387 21.58 -8.13 -1.25
C ARG A 387 20.60 -7.34 -2.10
N LEU A 388 21.07 -6.58 -3.09
CA LEU A 388 20.26 -5.60 -3.82
C LEU A 388 19.74 -6.10 -5.18
N LEU A 389 20.58 -6.77 -5.98
CA LEU A 389 20.24 -7.10 -7.38
C LEU A 389 19.09 -8.11 -7.51
N PRO A 390 18.94 -9.14 -6.64
CA PRO A 390 17.76 -10.01 -6.67
C PRO A 390 16.46 -9.25 -6.35
N LEU A 391 16.51 -8.27 -5.44
CA LEU A 391 15.36 -7.43 -5.11
C LEU A 391 15.01 -6.50 -6.26
N LEU A 392 16.01 -5.97 -6.97
CA LEU A 392 15.81 -5.21 -8.20
C LEU A 392 15.12 -6.05 -9.27
N ALA A 393 15.65 -7.22 -9.60
CA ALA A 393 15.05 -8.12 -10.59
C ALA A 393 13.60 -8.48 -10.24
N LYS A 394 13.33 -8.78 -8.96
CA LYS A 394 11.97 -9.06 -8.48
C LYS A 394 11.04 -7.85 -8.60
N SER A 395 11.52 -6.64 -8.35
CA SER A 395 10.74 -5.40 -8.49
C SER A 395 10.36 -5.12 -9.95
N TYR A 396 11.22 -5.48 -10.91
CA TYR A 396 10.88 -5.44 -12.34
C TYR A 396 9.78 -6.45 -12.68
N ALA A 397 9.93 -7.71 -12.25
CA ALA A 397 8.90 -8.73 -12.46
C ALA A 397 7.54 -8.33 -11.86
N MET A 398 7.55 -7.77 -10.65
CA MET A 398 6.34 -7.26 -9.99
C MET A 398 5.75 -6.04 -10.68
N THR A 399 6.56 -5.21 -11.36
CA THR A 399 6.03 -4.08 -12.17
C THR A 399 5.13 -4.61 -13.29
N PHE A 400 5.57 -5.66 -14.00
CA PHE A 400 4.73 -6.32 -15.01
C PHE A 400 3.48 -6.96 -14.42
N GLY A 401 3.60 -7.61 -13.25
CA GLY A 401 2.44 -8.11 -12.51
C GLY A 401 1.45 -7.00 -12.13
N GLY A 402 1.94 -5.86 -11.65
CA GLY A 402 1.12 -4.68 -11.35
C GLY A 402 0.38 -4.15 -12.58
N ASN A 403 1.07 -4.05 -13.72
CA ASN A 403 0.45 -3.61 -14.99
C ASN A 403 -0.62 -4.61 -15.47
N TYR A 404 -0.37 -5.92 -15.34
CA TYR A 404 -1.37 -6.95 -15.59
C TYR A 404 -2.60 -6.81 -14.69
N LEU A 405 -2.42 -6.56 -13.39
CA LEU A 405 -3.51 -6.32 -12.45
C LEU A 405 -4.35 -5.08 -12.82
N LYS A 406 -3.70 -3.98 -13.23
CA LYS A 406 -4.41 -2.80 -13.75
C LYS A 406 -5.27 -3.15 -14.95
N MET A 407 -4.76 -3.97 -15.87
CA MET A 407 -5.51 -4.40 -17.06
C MET A 407 -6.69 -5.31 -16.74
N ILE A 408 -6.58 -6.21 -15.77
CA ILE A 408 -7.74 -6.98 -15.27
C ILE A 408 -8.81 -6.02 -14.73
N TYR A 409 -8.40 -5.01 -13.95
CA TYR A 409 -9.33 -4.08 -13.33
C TYR A 409 -10.07 -3.20 -14.34
N VAL A 410 -9.36 -2.57 -15.28
CA VAL A 410 -10.00 -1.64 -16.23
C VAL A 410 -10.88 -2.37 -17.25
N ASN A 411 -10.58 -3.64 -17.53
CA ASN A 411 -11.40 -4.52 -18.39
C ASN A 411 -12.34 -5.44 -17.59
N ARG A 412 -12.62 -5.11 -16.32
CA ARG A 412 -13.43 -5.95 -15.45
C ARG A 412 -14.84 -6.15 -16.00
N THR A 413 -15.28 -7.40 -15.98
CA THR A 413 -16.66 -7.82 -16.21
C THR A 413 -17.22 -8.47 -14.94
N PRO A 414 -18.55 -8.63 -14.79
CA PRO A 414 -19.12 -9.37 -13.66
C PRO A 414 -18.50 -10.77 -13.47
N GLY A 415 -18.18 -11.47 -14.56
CA GLY A 415 -17.53 -12.79 -14.51
C GLY A 415 -16.07 -12.76 -14.04
N SER A 416 -15.39 -11.62 -14.11
CA SER A 416 -14.00 -11.45 -13.68
C SER A 416 -13.84 -11.11 -12.19
N ALA A 417 -14.93 -10.83 -11.46
CA ALA A 417 -14.89 -10.34 -10.09
C ALA A 417 -14.10 -11.27 -9.15
N LYS A 418 -14.28 -12.59 -9.29
CA LYS A 418 -13.52 -13.57 -8.51
C LYS A 418 -12.02 -13.52 -8.82
N THR A 419 -11.65 -13.48 -10.10
CA THR A 419 -10.23 -13.41 -10.50
C THR A 419 -9.60 -12.11 -10.02
N LEU A 420 -10.27 -10.98 -10.21
CA LEU A 420 -9.79 -9.69 -9.73
C LEU A 420 -9.60 -9.69 -8.21
N HIS A 421 -10.55 -10.25 -7.46
CA HIS A 421 -10.44 -10.39 -6.00
C HIS A 421 -9.22 -11.22 -5.59
N VAL A 422 -9.05 -12.42 -6.15
CA VAL A 422 -7.94 -13.31 -5.78
C VAL A 422 -6.59 -12.73 -6.18
N VAL A 423 -6.45 -12.23 -7.41
CA VAL A 423 -5.17 -11.69 -7.91
C VAL A 423 -4.80 -10.41 -7.17
N SER A 424 -5.74 -9.49 -6.92
CA SER A 424 -5.46 -8.27 -6.16
C SER A 424 -5.11 -8.57 -4.70
N SER A 425 -5.77 -9.53 -4.04
CA SER A 425 -5.40 -9.99 -2.69
C SER A 425 -3.97 -10.52 -2.65
N ALA A 426 -3.61 -11.40 -3.59
CA ALA A 426 -2.28 -11.99 -3.68
C ALA A 426 -1.21 -10.93 -3.95
N PHE A 427 -1.43 -10.06 -4.95
CA PHE A 427 -0.44 -9.07 -5.36
C PHE A 427 -0.28 -7.98 -4.30
N LYS A 428 -1.36 -7.52 -3.67
CA LYS A 428 -1.27 -6.58 -2.55
C LYS A 428 -0.40 -7.16 -1.45
N ALA A 429 -0.67 -8.39 -1.00
CA ALA A 429 0.09 -9.00 0.09
C ALA A 429 1.57 -9.22 -0.29
N ILE A 430 1.83 -9.86 -1.43
CA ILE A 430 3.19 -10.21 -1.85
C ILE A 430 4.02 -8.97 -2.18
N PHE A 431 3.43 -7.96 -2.83
CA PHE A 431 4.16 -6.76 -3.24
C PHE A 431 4.47 -5.86 -2.04
N THR A 432 3.56 -5.75 -1.06
CA THR A 432 3.80 -4.96 0.16
C THR A 432 4.82 -5.61 1.09
N TRP A 433 4.80 -6.94 1.25
CA TRP A 433 5.87 -7.65 1.95
C TRP A 433 7.23 -7.52 1.24
N HIS A 434 7.23 -7.60 -0.09
CA HIS A 434 8.45 -7.36 -0.88
C HIS A 434 8.97 -5.94 -0.68
N ASN A 435 8.09 -4.94 -0.61
CA ASN A 435 8.47 -3.56 -0.33
C ASN A 435 9.13 -3.41 1.03
N MET A 436 8.53 -3.95 2.10
CA MET A 436 9.09 -3.85 3.44
C MET A 436 10.46 -4.52 3.55
N ARG A 437 10.62 -5.70 2.95
CA ARG A 437 11.93 -6.36 2.84
C ARG A 437 12.93 -5.52 2.06
N THR A 438 12.50 -4.95 0.94
CA THR A 438 13.37 -4.17 0.05
C THR A 438 13.85 -2.89 0.70
N LEU A 439 12.95 -2.12 1.31
CA LEU A 439 13.30 -0.89 2.00
C LEU A 439 14.20 -1.15 3.21
N GLN A 440 13.97 -2.24 3.95
CA GLN A 440 14.85 -2.64 5.05
C GLN A 440 16.26 -2.94 4.55
N GLU A 441 16.40 -3.76 3.51
CA GLU A 441 17.71 -4.09 2.94
C GLU A 441 18.41 -2.85 2.34
N CYS A 442 17.66 -1.99 1.65
CA CYS A 442 18.21 -0.73 1.11
C CYS A 442 18.73 0.18 2.22
N ARG A 443 18.00 0.29 3.33
CA ARG A 443 18.40 1.09 4.49
C ARG A 443 19.72 0.58 5.07
N GLU A 444 19.82 -0.74 5.27
CA GLU A 444 21.01 -1.38 5.81
C GLU A 444 22.20 -1.35 4.86
N ALA A 445 21.96 -1.49 3.55
CA ALA A 445 22.99 -1.37 2.52
C ALA A 445 23.60 0.04 2.47
N CYS A 446 22.84 1.06 2.86
CA CYS A 446 23.33 2.44 2.98
C CYS A 446 24.05 2.73 4.32
N GLY A 447 24.13 1.76 5.23
CA GLY A 447 24.74 1.95 6.56
C GLY A 447 24.11 3.11 7.34
N GLY A 448 24.94 3.91 8.01
CA GLY A 448 24.47 5.07 8.78
C GLY A 448 23.75 6.14 7.93
N GLN A 449 24.08 6.25 6.63
CA GLN A 449 23.38 7.18 5.74
C GLN A 449 21.93 6.74 5.49
N GLY A 450 21.64 5.44 5.55
CA GLY A 450 20.27 4.93 5.43
C GLY A 450 19.34 5.37 6.57
N LEU A 451 19.88 5.80 7.71
CA LEU A 451 19.10 6.33 8.85
C LEU A 451 18.73 7.80 8.71
N LYS A 452 19.43 8.57 7.85
CA LYS A 452 19.12 9.99 7.67
C LYS A 452 17.81 10.16 6.92
N THR A 453 16.90 10.95 7.48
CA THR A 453 15.59 11.20 6.89
C THR A 453 15.69 11.82 5.50
N GLU A 454 16.68 12.68 5.27
CA GLU A 454 16.98 13.28 3.96
C GLU A 454 17.26 12.27 2.85
N ASN A 455 17.74 11.06 3.19
CA ASN A 455 17.99 9.98 2.23
C ASN A 455 16.73 9.12 1.95
N LYS A 456 15.57 9.53 2.49
CA LYS A 456 14.21 9.02 2.25
C LYS A 456 13.91 7.57 2.62
N ILE A 457 14.87 6.63 2.58
CA ILE A 457 14.60 5.19 2.73
C ILE A 457 13.90 4.87 4.06
N GLY A 458 14.46 5.34 5.19
CA GLY A 458 13.88 5.10 6.51
C GLY A 458 12.49 5.71 6.67
N HIS A 459 12.29 6.93 6.18
CA HIS A 459 11.00 7.61 6.21
C HIS A 459 9.95 6.89 5.35
N MET A 460 10.28 6.53 4.10
CA MET A 460 9.39 5.75 3.24
C MET A 460 9.02 4.42 3.88
N LYS A 461 9.96 3.75 4.57
CA LYS A 461 9.63 2.52 5.28
C LYS A 461 8.53 2.77 6.32
N GLY A 462 8.62 3.84 7.11
CA GLY A 462 7.59 4.21 8.09
C GLY A 462 6.24 4.57 7.47
N GLU A 463 6.25 5.34 6.38
CA GLU A 463 5.02 5.73 5.66
C GLU A 463 4.31 4.53 5.02
N PHE A 464 5.04 3.63 4.38
CA PHE A 464 4.46 2.52 3.60
C PHE A 464 4.23 1.24 4.44
N ASP A 465 4.65 1.19 5.70
CA ASP A 465 4.51 0.00 6.57
C ASP A 465 3.05 -0.45 6.70
N VAL A 466 2.14 0.52 6.81
CA VAL A 466 0.69 0.29 6.93
C VAL A 466 0.09 -0.51 5.77
N GLN A 467 0.76 -0.52 4.61
CA GLN A 467 0.26 -1.22 3.43
C GLN A 467 0.19 -2.73 3.61
N SER A 468 0.90 -3.28 4.59
CA SER A 468 0.78 -4.69 4.95
C SER A 468 -0.49 -5.00 5.75
N THR A 469 -1.17 -3.97 6.26
CA THR A 469 -2.28 -4.09 7.22
C THR A 469 -3.62 -3.58 6.66
N PHE A 470 -3.66 -2.38 6.09
CA PHE A 470 -4.92 -1.81 5.59
C PHE A 470 -5.39 -2.50 4.29
N GLU A 471 -6.63 -2.26 3.87
CA GLU A 471 -7.25 -2.91 2.69
C GLU A 471 -7.19 -4.45 2.72
N GLY A 472 -7.16 -5.00 3.94
CA GLY A 472 -7.03 -6.41 4.25
C GLY A 472 -5.63 -6.75 4.75
N ASP A 473 -5.54 -7.30 5.96
CA ASP A 473 -4.30 -7.84 6.50
C ASP A 473 -3.68 -8.86 5.55
N ASN A 474 -2.38 -8.77 5.30
CA ASN A 474 -1.72 -9.61 4.30
C ASN A 474 -1.88 -11.11 4.57
N ASN A 475 -1.83 -11.56 5.83
CA ASN A 475 -1.99 -12.98 6.15
C ASN A 475 -3.43 -13.44 5.91
N VAL A 476 -4.41 -12.63 6.32
CA VAL A 476 -5.84 -12.90 6.04
C VAL A 476 -6.12 -12.92 4.54
N LEU A 477 -5.55 -11.98 3.77
CA LEU A 477 -5.68 -11.97 2.30
C LEU A 477 -5.07 -13.21 1.67
N MET A 478 -3.90 -13.64 2.13
CA MET A 478 -3.27 -14.86 1.66
C MET A 478 -4.15 -16.08 1.99
N GLN A 479 -4.74 -16.16 3.18
CA GLN A 479 -5.74 -17.20 3.49
C GLN A 479 -6.94 -17.18 2.52
N GLN A 480 -7.43 -16.01 2.12
CA GLN A 480 -8.49 -15.92 1.09
C GLN A 480 -8.04 -16.48 -0.26
N VAL A 481 -6.80 -16.17 -0.67
CA VAL A 481 -6.19 -16.71 -1.90
C VAL A 481 -6.11 -18.23 -1.83
N SER A 482 -5.56 -18.80 -0.77
CA SER A 482 -5.47 -20.26 -0.60
C SER A 482 -6.82 -20.94 -0.55
N LYS A 483 -7.82 -20.34 0.11
CA LYS A 483 -9.19 -20.86 0.12
C LYS A 483 -9.77 -20.90 -1.30
N ALA A 484 -9.54 -19.86 -2.09
CA ALA A 484 -10.04 -19.79 -3.47
C ALA A 484 -9.37 -20.82 -4.38
N LEU A 485 -8.04 -20.94 -4.31
CA LEU A 485 -7.27 -21.91 -5.09
C LEU A 485 -7.64 -23.36 -4.72
N LEU A 486 -7.71 -23.68 -3.42
CA LEU A 486 -8.14 -25.01 -2.96
C LEU A 486 -9.55 -25.34 -3.42
N SER A 487 -10.47 -24.37 -3.35
CA SER A 487 -11.87 -24.58 -3.76
C SER A 487 -11.98 -24.89 -5.26
N GLU A 488 -11.27 -24.14 -6.11
CA GLU A 488 -11.19 -24.44 -7.55
C GLU A 488 -10.52 -25.79 -7.79
N TYR A 489 -9.45 -26.06 -7.07
CA TYR A 489 -8.69 -27.29 -7.21
C TYR A 489 -9.54 -28.54 -6.92
N VAL A 490 -10.19 -28.57 -5.76
CA VAL A 490 -11.07 -29.67 -5.33
C VAL A 490 -12.29 -29.78 -6.24
N ALA A 491 -12.89 -28.66 -6.66
CA ALA A 491 -14.05 -28.68 -7.54
C ALA A 491 -13.74 -29.28 -8.92
N ALA A 492 -12.60 -28.91 -9.52
CA ALA A 492 -12.14 -29.45 -10.80
C ALA A 492 -11.85 -30.96 -10.69
N LYS A 493 -11.09 -31.38 -9.68
CA LYS A 493 -10.77 -32.80 -9.43
C LYS A 493 -12.03 -33.64 -9.19
N LYS A 494 -12.93 -33.19 -8.31
CA LYS A 494 -14.17 -33.93 -7.98
C LYS A 494 -15.10 -34.08 -9.19
N LYS A 495 -15.17 -33.05 -10.05
CA LYS A 495 -16.03 -33.06 -11.26
C LYS A 495 -15.34 -33.68 -12.48
N ASN A 496 -14.08 -34.10 -12.35
CA ASN A 496 -13.22 -34.51 -13.46
C ASN A 496 -13.25 -33.49 -14.63
N LYS A 497 -13.20 -32.20 -14.31
CA LYS A 497 -13.21 -31.09 -15.28
C LYS A 497 -11.83 -30.45 -15.37
N PRO A 498 -11.46 -29.88 -16.53
CA PRO A 498 -10.23 -29.11 -16.64
C PRO A 498 -10.26 -27.90 -15.70
N PHE A 499 -9.09 -27.55 -15.15
CA PHE A 499 -8.89 -26.34 -14.38
C PHE A 499 -9.07 -25.12 -15.29
N LYS A 500 -9.81 -24.12 -14.81
CA LYS A 500 -10.06 -22.87 -15.53
C LYS A 500 -10.04 -21.70 -14.55
N GLY A 501 -9.30 -20.66 -14.89
CA GLY A 501 -9.11 -19.47 -14.08
C GLY A 501 -8.00 -19.59 -13.03
N LEU A 502 -7.66 -18.45 -12.44
CA LEU A 502 -6.68 -18.28 -11.35
C LEU A 502 -5.25 -18.77 -11.67
N GLY A 503 -4.91 -19.00 -12.95
CA GLY A 503 -3.58 -19.48 -13.34
C GLY A 503 -3.39 -21.00 -13.17
N LEU A 504 -4.43 -21.72 -12.76
CA LEU A 504 -4.39 -23.17 -12.56
C LEU A 504 -4.48 -23.96 -13.88
N GLU A 505 -4.67 -23.28 -15.03
CA GLU A 505 -4.75 -23.92 -16.34
C GLU A 505 -3.52 -24.75 -16.67
N HIS A 506 -2.36 -24.37 -16.14
CA HIS A 506 -1.12 -25.12 -16.31
C HIS A 506 -1.25 -26.55 -15.76
N MET A 507 -2.15 -26.83 -14.80
CA MET A 507 -2.39 -28.16 -14.23
C MET A 507 -3.08 -29.13 -15.19
N ASN A 508 -3.68 -28.64 -16.29
CA ASN A 508 -4.28 -29.49 -17.33
C ASN A 508 -3.22 -30.18 -18.20
N GLY A 509 -2.01 -29.63 -18.27
CA GLY A 509 -0.90 -30.19 -19.04
C GLY A 509 -0.16 -31.32 -18.31
N PRO A 510 0.82 -31.96 -18.97
CA PRO A 510 1.68 -32.96 -18.34
C PRO A 510 2.43 -32.38 -17.14
N VAL A 511 2.78 -33.23 -16.18
CA VAL A 511 3.63 -32.84 -15.03
C VAL A 511 5.01 -32.47 -15.55
N PRO A 512 5.52 -31.26 -15.26
CA PRO A 512 6.87 -30.89 -15.67
C PRO A 512 7.90 -31.84 -15.07
N VAL A 513 8.80 -32.36 -15.91
CA VAL A 513 9.88 -33.26 -15.48
C VAL A 513 11.15 -32.45 -15.27
N ILE A 514 11.74 -32.54 -14.08
CA ILE A 514 13.05 -31.96 -13.77
C ILE A 514 14.13 -32.93 -14.27
N PRO A 515 15.03 -32.52 -15.19
CA PRO A 515 16.11 -33.37 -15.65
C PRO A 515 17.03 -33.79 -14.51
N SER A 516 17.50 -35.04 -14.54
CA SER A 516 18.46 -35.55 -13.55
C SER A 516 19.83 -34.87 -13.62
N ASN A 517 20.22 -34.39 -14.80
CA ASN A 517 21.45 -33.63 -15.01
C ASN A 517 21.13 -32.15 -15.29
N LEU A 518 21.49 -31.28 -14.34
CA LEU A 518 21.26 -29.84 -14.43
C LEU A 518 22.51 -29.13 -14.97
N THR A 519 22.43 -28.67 -16.21
CA THR A 519 23.48 -27.86 -16.83
C THR A 519 23.21 -26.36 -16.66
N SER A 520 24.24 -25.53 -16.81
CA SER A 520 24.09 -24.06 -16.79
C SER A 520 23.05 -23.56 -17.81
N SER A 521 23.01 -24.17 -19.00
CA SER A 521 22.02 -23.84 -20.05
C SER A 521 20.59 -24.16 -19.60
N ILE A 522 20.37 -25.32 -18.97
CA ILE A 522 19.06 -25.72 -18.44
C ILE A 522 18.61 -24.75 -17.35
N LEU A 523 19.49 -24.43 -16.38
CA LEU A 523 19.15 -23.56 -15.26
C LEU A 523 18.81 -22.11 -15.69
N ARG A 524 19.39 -21.66 -16.81
CA ARG A 524 19.13 -20.32 -17.39
C ARG A 524 17.94 -20.30 -18.37
N SER A 525 17.34 -21.44 -18.68
CA SER A 525 16.16 -21.52 -19.54
C SER A 525 14.92 -21.02 -18.82
N SER A 526 14.22 -20.04 -19.40
CA SER A 526 12.94 -19.54 -18.89
C SER A 526 11.87 -20.64 -18.84
N GLN A 527 11.89 -21.57 -19.81
CA GLN A 527 10.98 -22.72 -19.83
C GLN A 527 11.23 -23.64 -18.64
N PHE A 528 12.49 -23.93 -18.31
CA PHE A 528 12.82 -24.75 -17.15
C PHE A 528 12.41 -24.06 -15.84
N GLN A 529 12.71 -22.77 -15.70
CA GLN A 529 12.34 -21.99 -14.52
C GLN A 529 10.81 -21.97 -14.32
N MET A 530 10.04 -21.74 -15.40
CA MET A 530 8.58 -21.76 -15.35
C MET A 530 8.05 -23.16 -14.98
N ASN A 531 8.61 -24.21 -15.59
CA ASN A 531 8.27 -25.59 -15.27
C ASN A 531 8.51 -25.92 -13.78
N ALA A 532 9.60 -25.42 -13.20
CA ALA A 532 9.89 -25.60 -11.78
C ALA A 532 8.87 -24.88 -10.88
N PHE A 533 8.43 -23.66 -11.23
CA PHE A 533 7.38 -22.96 -10.51
C PHE A 533 6.03 -23.68 -10.60
N CYS A 534 5.63 -24.10 -11.79
CA CYS A 534 4.40 -24.90 -12.01
C CYS A 534 4.44 -26.22 -11.24
N LEU A 535 5.58 -26.92 -11.23
CA LEU A 535 5.72 -28.17 -10.48
C LEU A 535 5.59 -27.92 -8.97
N ARG A 536 6.20 -26.86 -8.46
CA ARG A 536 6.08 -26.46 -7.05
C ARG A 536 4.63 -26.13 -6.68
N GLU A 537 3.93 -25.36 -7.51
CA GLU A 537 2.52 -25.02 -7.27
C GLU A 537 1.63 -26.27 -7.25
N ARG A 538 1.83 -27.19 -8.21
CA ARG A 538 1.13 -28.49 -8.22
C ARG A 538 1.35 -29.28 -6.94
N ASP A 539 2.61 -29.42 -6.53
CA ASP A 539 2.98 -30.17 -5.32
C ASP A 539 2.39 -29.54 -4.07
N LEU A 540 2.49 -28.22 -3.90
CA LEU A 540 1.91 -27.51 -2.75
C LEU A 540 0.38 -27.66 -2.70
N LEU A 541 -0.33 -27.49 -3.82
CA LEU A 541 -1.79 -27.64 -3.85
C LEU A 541 -2.23 -29.09 -3.60
N ASN A 542 -1.50 -30.06 -4.12
CA ASN A 542 -1.75 -31.48 -3.86
C ASN A 542 -1.62 -31.81 -2.37
N ARG A 543 -0.51 -31.40 -1.75
CA ARG A 543 -0.28 -31.62 -0.31
C ARG A 543 -1.32 -30.89 0.52
N PHE A 544 -1.60 -29.63 0.19
CA PHE A 544 -2.59 -28.84 0.90
C PHE A 544 -3.98 -29.49 0.87
N ALA A 545 -4.42 -29.94 -0.31
CA ALA A 545 -5.70 -30.63 -0.45
C ALA A 545 -5.74 -31.99 0.28
N ALA A 546 -4.64 -32.74 0.26
CA ALA A 546 -4.53 -34.03 0.95
C ALA A 546 -4.58 -33.86 2.47
N GLU A 547 -3.86 -32.88 3.02
CA GLU A 547 -3.87 -32.59 4.45
C GLU A 547 -5.24 -32.09 4.93
N VAL A 548 -5.88 -31.17 4.20
CA VAL A 548 -7.25 -30.74 4.53
C VAL A 548 -8.20 -31.93 4.55
N SER A 549 -8.11 -32.81 3.55
CA SER A 549 -8.94 -34.03 3.48
C SER A 549 -8.67 -34.99 4.65
N LEU A 550 -7.42 -35.10 5.10
CA LEU A 550 -7.03 -35.92 6.25
C LEU A 550 -7.68 -35.41 7.54
N TYR A 551 -7.65 -34.10 7.80
CA TYR A 551 -8.34 -33.53 8.96
C TYR A 551 -9.86 -33.74 8.88
N GLN A 552 -10.46 -33.56 7.71
CA GLN A 552 -11.88 -33.85 7.51
C GLN A 552 -12.23 -35.32 7.76
N SER A 553 -11.37 -36.27 7.36
CA SER A 553 -11.58 -37.70 7.65
C SER A 553 -11.49 -38.05 9.14
N LYS A 554 -10.88 -37.18 9.96
CA LYS A 554 -10.83 -37.29 11.42
C LYS A 554 -12.06 -36.68 12.11
N GLY A 555 -13.03 -36.18 11.34
CA GLY A 555 -14.27 -35.60 11.84
C GLY A 555 -14.23 -34.07 12.03
N GLU A 556 -13.13 -33.41 11.66
CA GLU A 556 -13.01 -31.96 11.77
C GLU A 556 -13.90 -31.23 10.74
N SER A 557 -14.41 -30.06 11.14
CA SER A 557 -15.17 -29.22 10.20
C SER A 557 -14.28 -28.74 9.06
N LYS A 558 -14.88 -28.44 7.90
CA LYS A 558 -14.15 -27.92 6.73
C LYS A 558 -13.41 -26.64 7.07
N GLU A 559 -14.04 -25.77 7.85
CA GLU A 559 -13.50 -24.50 8.30
C GLU A 559 -12.30 -24.72 9.21
N HIS A 560 -12.42 -25.62 10.20
CA HIS A 560 -11.32 -25.94 11.11
C HIS A 560 -10.14 -26.60 10.38
N ALA A 561 -10.40 -27.61 9.55
CA ALA A 561 -9.38 -28.27 8.74
C ALA A 561 -8.61 -27.28 7.84
N PHE A 562 -9.33 -26.33 7.21
CA PHE A 562 -8.69 -25.29 6.42
C PHE A 562 -7.84 -24.34 7.28
N MET A 563 -8.32 -23.91 8.44
CA MET A 563 -7.57 -22.99 9.30
C MET A 563 -6.28 -23.62 9.84
N VAL A 564 -6.34 -24.86 10.32
CA VAL A 564 -5.18 -25.56 10.89
C VAL A 564 -4.10 -25.78 9.84
N VAL A 565 -4.47 -26.29 8.67
CA VAL A 565 -3.51 -26.59 7.59
C VAL A 565 -3.06 -25.29 6.90
N GLY A 566 -3.98 -24.37 6.68
CA GLY A 566 -3.73 -23.11 5.98
C GLY A 566 -2.73 -22.20 6.67
N MET A 567 -2.46 -22.36 7.97
CA MET A 567 -1.41 -21.64 8.69
C MET A 567 0.01 -22.19 8.43
N ILE A 568 0.14 -23.44 7.96
CA ILE A 568 1.42 -24.15 7.81
C ILE A 568 2.07 -23.90 6.44
N PHE A 569 1.27 -23.55 5.43
CA PHE A 569 1.72 -23.44 4.03
C PHE A 569 2.13 -22.03 3.56
N TRP A 570 2.35 -21.09 4.49
CA TRP A 570 2.77 -19.70 4.18
C TRP A 570 4.26 -19.43 4.36
#